data_AF-A0A6G4VFV6-F1
#
_entry.id   AF-A0A6G4VFV6-F1
#
_cell.length_a   1.000
_cell.length_b   1.000
_cell.length_c   1.000
_cell.angle_alpha   90.00
_cell.angle_beta   90.00
_cell.angle_gamma   90.00
#
_symmetry.space_group_name_H-M   'P 1'
#
loop_
_entity.id
_entity.type
_entity.pdbx_description
1 polymer ?
#
loop_
_entity_poly.entity_id
_entity_poly.type
_entity_poly.pdbx_seq_one_letter_code
_entity_poly.pdbx_strand_id
1 'polypeptide(L)' 'SAKIFNGGEGCHYAGDTVWFTTKGDNRVWQLNLLNSTYELAYNDSLVTGGTAPLTGVDNVTGSSSGGITYEVTGPFRTTA' A
#
# COMPACT_ATOMS: atom_id res chain seq x y z
N SER A 1 4.29 10.21 -20.60
CA SER A 1 3.87 10.81 -19.32
C SER A 1 4.03 9.77 -18.22
N ALA A 2 4.21 10.18 -16.96
CA ALA A 2 4.30 9.26 -15.82
C ALA A 2 3.10 9.47 -14.90
N LYS A 3 2.67 8.40 -14.22
CA LYS A 3 1.75 8.55 -13.10
C LYS A 3 2.53 8.87 -11.84
N ILE A 4 2.15 9.96 -11.17
CA ILE A 4 2.75 10.38 -9.91
C ILE A 4 1.90 9.84 -8.75
N PHE A 5 2.57 9.27 -7.75
CA PHE A 5 1.98 8.78 -6.51
C PHE A 5 2.48 9.63 -5.33
N ASN A 6 1.66 9.77 -4.28
CA ASN A 6 1.98 10.62 -3.14
C ASN A 6 2.84 9.84 -2.12
N GLY A 7 4.13 9.75 -2.41
CA GLY A 7 5.08 8.91 -1.69
C GLY A 7 5.06 7.46 -2.14
N GLY A 8 6.08 6.71 -1.73
CA GLY A 8 6.20 5.27 -1.96
C GLY A 8 7.04 4.67 -0.85
N GLU A 9 6.56 3.59 -0.25
CA GLU A 9 7.24 2.91 0.86
C GLU A 9 7.52 1.45 0.43
N GLY A 10 6.86 0.46 1.03
CA GLY A 10 7.00 -0.95 0.68
C GLY A 10 6.19 -1.37 -0.54
N CYS A 11 6.68 -2.44 -1.19
CA CYS A 11 5.93 -3.18 -2.20
C CYS A 11 6.12 -4.69 -2.05
N HIS A 12 5.12 -5.45 -2.48
CA HIS A 12 5.15 -6.90 -2.54
C HIS A 12 4.71 -7.36 -3.93
N TYR A 13 5.41 -8.32 -4.50
CA TYR A 13 5.05 -8.95 -5.76
C TYR A 13 4.65 -10.41 -5.53
N ALA A 14 3.50 -10.80 -6.08
CA ALA A 14 3.09 -12.19 -6.21
C ALA A 14 2.07 -12.35 -7.34
N GLY A 15 2.24 -13.38 -8.18
CA GLY A 15 1.25 -13.76 -9.18
C GLY A 15 0.88 -12.64 -10.15
N ASP A 16 1.88 -11.91 -10.66
CA ASP A 16 1.72 -10.77 -11.57
C ASP A 16 0.95 -9.57 -11.02
N THR A 17 0.79 -9.53 -9.70
CA THR A 17 0.27 -8.37 -9.00
C THR A 17 1.37 -7.80 -8.11
N VAL A 18 1.55 -6.48 -8.20
CA VAL A 18 2.33 -5.70 -7.25
C VAL A 18 1.37 -4.98 -6.32
N TRP A 19 1.49 -5.21 -5.02
CA TRP A 19 0.87 -4.38 -4.00
C TRP A 19 1.90 -3.35 -3.54
N PHE A 20 1.51 -2.08 -3.42
CA PHE A 20 2.40 -1.05 -2.88
C PHE A 20 1.61 0.00 -2.10
N THR A 21 2.31 0.68 -1.19
CA THR A 21 1.75 1.66 -0.28
C THR A 21 2.18 3.08 -0.65
N THR A 22 1.30 4.05 -0.40
CA THR A 22 1.59 5.48 -0.56
C THR A 22 1.29 6.20 0.75
N LYS A 23 2.34 6.50 1.54
CA LYS A 23 2.21 7.10 2.88
C LYS A 23 1.61 8.50 2.84
N GLY A 24 1.91 9.29 1.81
CA GLY A 24 1.46 10.68 1.72
C GLY A 24 -0.06 10.83 1.60
N ASP A 25 -0.77 9.77 1.20
CA ASP A 25 -2.23 9.74 1.15
C ASP A 25 -2.85 8.45 1.74
N ASN A 26 -2.10 7.68 2.54
CA ASN A 26 -2.55 6.48 3.26
C ASN A 26 -3.30 5.45 2.41
N ARG A 27 -2.76 5.11 1.23
CA ARG A 27 -3.40 4.16 0.31
C ARG A 27 -2.57 2.90 0.09
N VAL A 28 -3.30 1.86 -0.30
CA VAL A 28 -2.76 0.63 -0.88
C VAL A 28 -3.27 0.52 -2.30
N TRP A 29 -2.36 0.21 -3.22
CA TRP A 29 -2.65 0.01 -4.63
C TRP A 29 -2.34 -1.41 -5.04
N GLN A 30 -3.10 -1.94 -5.99
CA GLN A 30 -2.71 -3.08 -6.81
C GLN A 30 -2.30 -2.60 -8.19
N LEU A 31 -1.20 -3.12 -8.69
CA LEU A 31 -0.77 -3.02 -10.08
C LEU A 31 -0.77 -4.43 -10.67
N ASN A 32 -1.65 -4.66 -11.63
CA ASN A 32 -1.69 -5.90 -12.42
C ASN A 32 -0.75 -5.75 -13.61
N LEU A 33 0.33 -6.55 -13.62
CA LEU A 33 1.36 -6.49 -14.64
C LEU A 33 0.97 -7.17 -15.96
N LEU A 34 0.07 -8.15 -15.93
CA LEU A 34 -0.44 -8.80 -17.15
C LEU A 34 -1.24 -7.82 -18.00
N ASN A 35 -2.08 -7.01 -17.35
CA ASN A 35 -2.99 -6.09 -18.02
C ASN A 35 -2.51 -4.63 -18.03
N SER A 36 -1.38 -4.35 -17.35
CA SER A 36 -0.84 -2.99 -17.16
C SER A 36 -1.87 -2.02 -16.58
N THR A 37 -2.68 -2.50 -15.62
CA THR A 37 -3.70 -1.70 -14.92
C THR A 37 -3.33 -1.55 -13.45
N TYR A 38 -3.77 -0.46 -12.84
CA TYR A 38 -3.69 -0.29 -11.40
C TYR A 38 -5.04 0.10 -10.83
N GLU A 39 -5.32 -0.31 -9.60
CA GLU A 39 -6.54 -0.01 -8.87
C GLU A 39 -6.27 0.25 -7.40
N LEU A 40 -7.21 0.92 -6.75
CA LEU A 40 -7.15 1.23 -5.34
C LEU A 40 -7.65 0.04 -4.54
N ALA A 41 -6.76 -0.60 -3.77
CA ALA A 41 -7.12 -1.70 -2.88
C ALA A 41 -7.60 -1.20 -1.52
N TYR A 42 -7.09 -0.04 -1.07
CA TYR A 42 -7.50 0.61 0.17
C TYR A 42 -7.28 2.13 0.13
N ASN A 43 -8.16 2.88 0.80
CA ASN A 43 -8.04 4.33 0.99
C ASN A 43 -8.67 4.74 2.32
N ASP A 44 -7.87 5.33 3.20
CA ASP A 44 -8.31 5.72 4.55
C ASP A 44 -9.49 6.69 4.52
N SER A 45 -9.53 7.57 3.52
CA SER A 45 -10.51 8.63 3.36
C SER A 45 -11.89 8.10 2.99
N LEU A 46 -11.99 6.82 2.60
CA LEU A 46 -13.26 6.13 2.34
C LEU A 46 -13.80 5.40 3.57
N VAL A 47 -13.07 5.36 4.68
CA VAL A 47 -13.52 4.70 5.91
C VAL A 47 -14.50 5.62 6.63
N THR A 48 -15.78 5.26 6.60
CA THR A 48 -16.85 5.94 7.34
C THR A 48 -17.28 5.10 8.53
N GLY A 49 -17.33 5.69 9.73
CA GLY A 49 -17.86 5.01 10.93
C GLY A 49 -16.82 4.54 11.94
N GLY A 50 -15.60 5.09 11.92
CA GLY A 50 -14.59 4.77 12.92
C GLY A 50 -13.19 5.28 12.55
N THR A 51 -12.18 4.80 13.26
CA THR A 51 -10.79 5.05 12.92
C THR A 51 -10.39 4.18 11.72
N ALA A 52 -9.74 4.78 10.73
CA ALA A 52 -9.20 4.06 9.59
C ALA A 52 -8.20 2.98 10.05
N PRO A 53 -8.36 1.71 9.64
CA PRO A 53 -7.50 0.61 10.10
C PRO A 53 -6.05 0.73 9.64
N LEU A 54 -5.80 1.45 8.55
CA LEU A 54 -4.45 1.70 8.03
C LEU A 54 -4.27 3.21 7.84
N THR A 55 -3.40 3.82 8.65
CA THR A 55 -2.91 5.20 8.48
C THR A 55 -1.39 5.17 8.69
N GLY A 56 -0.63 6.05 8.04
CA GLY A 56 0.84 6.01 8.11
C GLY A 56 1.43 4.71 7.54
N VAL A 57 0.83 4.17 6.48
CA VAL A 57 1.26 2.92 5.83
C VAL A 57 2.74 2.98 5.46
N ASP A 58 3.43 1.86 5.67
CA ASP A 58 4.87 1.75 5.43
C ASP A 58 5.11 0.53 4.54
N ASN A 59 5.16 -0.67 5.12
CA ASN A 59 5.46 -1.88 4.36
C ASN A 59 4.21 -2.69 3.97
N VAL A 60 4.35 -3.53 2.95
CA VAL A 60 3.38 -4.56 2.56
C VAL A 60 4.12 -5.86 2.29
N THR A 61 3.61 -6.98 2.82
CA THR A 61 4.16 -8.32 2.62
C THR A 61 3.05 -9.34 2.35
N GLY A 62 3.35 -10.39 1.60
CA GLY A 62 2.43 -11.48 1.33
C GLY A 62 2.71 -12.72 2.18
N SER A 63 1.66 -13.48 2.45
CA SER A 63 1.71 -14.84 2.98
C SER A 63 1.72 -15.83 1.81
N SER A 64 2.43 -16.96 1.99
CA SER A 64 2.38 -18.10 1.06
C SER A 64 0.98 -18.72 0.94
N SER A 65 0.10 -18.48 1.91
CA SER A 65 -1.32 -18.88 1.85
C SER A 65 -2.20 -17.93 1.03
N GLY A 66 -1.62 -16.89 0.40
CA GLY A 66 -2.33 -15.93 -0.47
C GLY A 66 -2.91 -14.70 0.25
N GLY A 67 -2.68 -14.54 1.55
CA GLY A 67 -3.06 -13.32 2.29
C GLY A 67 -2.02 -12.20 2.12
N ILE A 68 -2.43 -10.94 2.29
CA ILE A 68 -1.52 -9.78 2.33
C ILE A 68 -1.56 -9.16 3.73
N THR A 69 -0.39 -8.83 4.28
CA THR A 69 -0.20 -8.10 5.54
C THR A 69 0.36 -6.71 5.25
N TYR A 70 -0.17 -5.70 5.94
CA TYR A 70 0.27 -4.32 5.84
C TYR A 70 0.81 -3.86 7.18
N GLU A 71 1.90 -3.09 7.16
CA GLU A 71 2.47 -2.51 8.37
C GLU A 71 2.15 -1.02 8.45
N VAL A 72 1.58 -0.62 9.59
CA VAL A 72 1.30 0.77 9.94
C VAL A 72 2.48 1.27 10.78
N THR A 73 3.27 2.17 10.21
CA THR A 73 4.46 2.79 10.82
C THR A 73 5.56 1.80 11.25
N GLY A 74 6.62 1.65 10.45
CA GLY A 74 7.85 0.98 10.87
C GLY A 74 8.69 1.85 11.82
N PRO A 75 9.71 1.28 12.52
CA PRO A 75 10.51 1.97 13.53
C PRO A 75 11.45 3.06 12.98
N PHE A 76 11.37 3.43 11.70
CA PHE A 76 12.22 4.45 11.09
C PHE A 76 11.71 5.88 11.36
N ARG A 77 11.59 6.24 12.64
CA ARG A 77 11.82 7.64 13.04
C ARG A 77 13.31 7.82 13.26
N THR A 78 14.08 8.02 12.20
CA THR A 78 15.38 8.68 12.35
C THR A 78 15.12 10.18 12.36
N THR A 79 14.61 10.71 13.47
CA THR A 79 14.96 12.08 13.85
C THR A 79 16.40 12.03 14.34
N ALA A 80 17.31 12.61 13.55
CA ALA A 80 18.60 13.08 14.04
C ALA A 80 18.39 14.21 15.06
#